data_AF-M1PHR4-F1
#
_entry.id   AF-M1PHR4-F1
#
_cell.length_a   1.000
_cell.length_b   1.000
_cell.length_c   1.000
_cell.angle_alpha   90.00
_cell.angle_beta   90.00
_cell.angle_gamma   90.00
#
_symmetry.space_group_name_H-M   'P 1'
#
loop_
_entity.id
_entity.type
_entity.pdbx_description
1 polymer ?
#
loop_
_entity_poly.entity_id
_entity_poly.type
_entity_poly.pdbx_seq_one_letter_code
_entity_poly.pdbx_strand_id
1 'polypeptide(L)'
;METPIIKPKIGISPIWILPLVAILIGAYLIYKDYQESGIMITVAIKDANGLTEGKTQVFFKGLPVGTLKGFTVSPDLKHINAEIEMVKQAREKLTKDTLFWVVRPEISMNRITGLDTLIKGSYFEVQPGNSTEQTDSFTALPDPPPISMRVPGLHLTLHNKDSVSLEAGSPVSFKKIAVGEIVSNRLLPDGTIETKLLIHPQYVGHVTSFSRFFISSGIRFQANLPKISMEVDSIKSILRGGISFFTPTGGEKVDSKNIFLLYDSMDDALRADDIKIHLTFSADHGLQPDAEIRFNGIKIGHITDIEMKSDLRTVNATAYIDKSMEALLGADAYFWTVNARFNAEGISNLDTLIKGAYVNILPGTGKSARTFEVHNSRPVNITDNTGLNLVLETDRLGSLGYNKPVYYRQVQVGHTTGYELSPTGQNVLIYVNIHEPYVNLVRENTKFWNSTGFRIKGGLMTEMRISTESVAAIIGGGISFSTPDKDDMGNRVANGKHFVLHRDPNDKWLTWSPPLSLGKIDTTPPQEKENNE
;
A
#
# COMPACT_ATOMS: atom_id res chain seq x y z
N MET A 1 117.54 41.74 -43.47
CA MET A 1 116.69 40.58 -43.76
C MET A 1 115.72 40.45 -42.59
N GLU A 2 114.43 40.70 -42.83
CA GLU A 2 113.39 40.75 -41.81
C GLU A 2 113.01 39.34 -41.33
N THR A 3 112.84 39.17 -40.03
CA THR A 3 112.42 37.91 -39.39
C THR A 3 110.88 37.85 -39.27
N PRO A 4 110.25 36.69 -39.50
CA PRO A 4 108.80 36.57 -39.50
C PRO A 4 108.24 36.48 -38.08
N ILE A 5 107.20 37.27 -37.82
CA ILE A 5 106.42 37.24 -36.58
C ILE A 5 105.27 36.24 -36.75
N ILE A 6 105.35 35.10 -36.06
CA ILE A 6 104.27 34.11 -36.01
C ILE A 6 103.30 34.51 -34.89
N LYS A 7 102.05 34.86 -35.24
CA LYS A 7 100.95 35.03 -34.27
C LYS A 7 100.16 33.71 -34.16
N PRO A 8 100.12 33.05 -33.00
CA PRO A 8 99.26 31.89 -32.82
C PRO A 8 97.80 32.33 -32.74
N LYS A 9 96.95 31.83 -33.63
CA LYS A 9 95.49 31.91 -33.49
C LYS A 9 95.01 30.71 -32.69
N ILE A 10 94.71 30.93 -31.42
CA ILE A 10 93.95 29.98 -30.60
C ILE A 10 92.47 30.24 -30.93
N GLY A 11 91.92 29.45 -31.85
CA GLY A 11 90.50 29.43 -32.17
C GLY A 11 89.99 28.00 -32.08
N ILE A 12 88.90 27.80 -31.34
CA ILE A 12 88.19 26.52 -31.32
C ILE A 12 87.71 26.24 -32.75
N SER A 13 88.11 25.10 -33.32
CA SER A 13 87.73 24.73 -34.69
C SER A 13 86.19 24.67 -34.81
N PRO A 14 85.58 25.25 -35.87
CA PRO A 14 84.13 25.22 -36.09
C PRO A 14 83.52 23.81 -36.08
N ILE A 15 84.34 22.78 -36.31
CA ILE A 15 83.95 21.36 -36.29
C ILE A 15 83.43 20.93 -34.89
N TRP A 16 83.91 21.56 -33.80
CA TRP A 16 83.47 21.26 -32.43
C TRP A 16 82.12 21.87 -32.04
N ILE A 17 81.52 22.72 -32.89
CA ILE A 17 80.19 23.28 -32.64
C ILE A 17 79.11 22.19 -32.77
N LEU A 18 79.25 21.26 -33.73
CA LEU A 18 78.25 20.23 -33.99
C LEU A 18 78.08 19.24 -32.81
N PRO A 19 79.15 18.68 -32.20
CA PRO A 19 79.03 17.85 -31.00
C PRO A 19 78.44 18.58 -29.80
N LEU A 20 78.81 19.86 -29.60
CA LEU A 20 78.29 20.67 -28.51
C LEU A 20 76.76 20.88 -28.63
N VAL A 21 76.28 21.19 -29.84
CA VAL A 21 74.85 21.33 -30.12
C VAL A 21 74.12 20.02 -29.89
N ALA A 22 74.68 18.88 -30.31
CA ALA A 22 74.08 17.57 -30.05
C ALA A 22 73.97 17.26 -28.55
N ILE A 23 74.99 17.59 -27.75
CA ILE A 23 74.95 17.43 -26.29
C ILE A 23 73.88 18.33 -25.67
N LEU A 24 73.77 19.59 -26.11
CA LEU A 24 72.75 20.52 -25.61
C LEU A 24 71.33 20.03 -25.92
N ILE A 25 71.09 19.50 -27.13
CA ILE A 25 69.81 18.91 -27.49
C ILE A 25 69.53 17.66 -26.64
N GLY A 26 70.52 16.79 -26.44
CA GLY A 26 70.38 15.61 -25.59
C GLY A 26 70.07 15.97 -24.14
N ALA A 27 70.78 16.93 -23.57
CA ALA A 27 70.54 17.44 -22.22
C ALA A 27 69.15 18.08 -22.11
N TYR A 28 68.70 18.81 -23.12
CA TYR A 28 67.36 19.39 -23.17
C TYR A 28 66.27 18.32 -23.24
N LEU A 29 66.44 17.27 -24.06
CA LEU A 29 65.49 16.17 -24.14
C LEU A 29 65.39 15.40 -22.82
N ILE A 30 66.52 15.13 -22.16
CA ILE A 30 66.54 14.49 -20.82
C ILE A 30 65.86 15.39 -19.78
N TYR A 31 66.14 16.69 -19.79
CA TYR A 31 65.50 17.64 -18.87
C TYR A 31 63.99 17.72 -19.10
N LYS A 32 63.57 17.75 -20.36
CA LYS A 32 62.16 17.75 -20.75
C LYS A 32 61.46 16.46 -20.29
N ASP A 33 62.04 15.31 -20.57
CA ASP A 33 61.52 13.99 -20.18
C ASP A 33 61.39 13.87 -18.65
N TYR A 34 62.39 14.33 -17.90
CA TYR A 34 62.35 14.36 -16.44
C TYR A 34 61.25 15.30 -15.89
N GLN A 35 61.00 16.42 -16.57
CA GLN A 35 59.93 17.34 -16.16
C GLN A 35 58.53 16.85 -16.50
N GLU A 36 58.38 16.10 -17.59
CA GLU A 36 57.10 15.59 -18.09
C GLU A 36 56.71 14.22 -17.49
N SER A 37 57.67 13.43 -16.99
CA SER A 37 57.44 12.10 -16.39
C SER A 37 56.57 12.17 -15.14
N GLY A 38 55.52 11.35 -15.08
CA GLY A 38 54.66 11.21 -13.92
C GLY A 38 55.29 10.44 -12.76
N ILE A 39 54.45 10.04 -11.81
CA ILE A 39 54.83 9.28 -10.62
C ILE A 39 54.34 7.86 -10.81
N MET A 40 55.27 6.91 -10.83
CA MET A 40 54.94 5.50 -10.96
C MET A 40 54.43 4.95 -9.63
N ILE A 41 53.25 4.35 -9.66
CA ILE A 41 52.67 3.60 -8.55
C ILE A 41 52.34 2.17 -8.98
N THR A 42 52.25 1.29 -8.00
CA THR A 42 51.87 -0.11 -8.19
C THR A 42 50.53 -0.36 -7.50
N VAL A 43 49.55 -0.86 -8.25
CA VAL A 43 48.22 -1.21 -7.73
C VAL A 43 47.97 -2.71 -7.92
N ALA A 44 47.87 -3.44 -6.81
CA ALA A 44 47.56 -4.86 -6.83
C ALA A 44 46.07 -5.10 -7.16
N ILE A 45 45.82 -5.85 -8.23
CA ILE A 45 44.50 -6.22 -8.75
C ILE A 45 44.36 -7.75 -8.84
N LYS A 46 43.13 -8.26 -8.78
CA LYS A 46 42.85 -9.70 -8.90
C LYS A 46 42.94 -10.20 -10.34
N ASP A 47 42.50 -9.39 -11.30
CA ASP A 47 42.46 -9.71 -12.73
C ASP A 47 42.68 -8.45 -13.57
N ALA A 48 43.27 -8.62 -14.75
CA ALA A 48 43.53 -7.53 -15.71
C ALA A 48 42.47 -7.44 -16.83
N ASN A 49 41.30 -8.07 -16.66
CA ASN A 49 40.31 -8.17 -17.74
C ASN A 49 39.75 -6.79 -18.11
N GLY A 50 39.80 -6.47 -19.40
CA GLY A 50 39.33 -5.19 -19.94
C GLY A 50 40.27 -4.00 -19.71
N LEU A 51 41.43 -4.21 -19.09
CA LEU A 51 42.46 -3.19 -18.93
C LEU A 51 43.49 -3.31 -20.06
N THR A 52 43.99 -2.18 -20.56
CA THR A 52 44.92 -2.13 -21.69
C THR A 52 46.02 -1.12 -21.43
N GLU A 53 47.26 -1.58 -21.58
CA GLU A 53 48.47 -0.76 -21.45
C GLU A 53 48.42 0.46 -22.38
N GLY A 54 48.79 1.63 -21.85
CA GLY A 54 48.81 2.91 -22.56
C GLY A 54 47.42 3.51 -22.87
N LYS A 55 46.33 2.77 -22.66
CA LYS A 55 44.95 3.22 -22.95
C LYS A 55 44.10 3.37 -21.70
N THR A 56 44.22 2.45 -20.74
CA THR A 56 43.48 2.51 -19.49
C THR A 56 43.95 3.70 -18.67
N GLN A 57 43.03 4.59 -18.34
CA GLN A 57 43.29 5.78 -17.54
C GLN A 57 42.83 5.59 -16.09
N VAL A 58 43.39 6.41 -15.21
CA VAL A 58 42.91 6.58 -13.84
C VAL A 58 42.13 7.88 -13.78
N PHE A 59 40.91 7.83 -13.24
CA PHE A 59 40.04 8.98 -13.07
C PHE A 59 39.89 9.37 -11.61
N PHE A 60 39.81 10.67 -11.36
CA PHE A 60 39.37 11.25 -10.10
C PHE A 60 38.22 12.21 -10.40
N LYS A 61 37.00 11.90 -9.92
CA LYS A 61 35.80 12.71 -10.16
C LYS A 61 35.61 13.05 -11.66
N GLY A 62 35.85 12.08 -12.53
CA GLY A 62 35.73 12.24 -13.99
C GLY A 62 36.91 12.93 -14.70
N LEU A 63 37.97 13.35 -13.98
CA LEU A 63 39.18 13.92 -14.57
C LEU A 63 40.29 12.86 -14.69
N PRO A 64 40.98 12.73 -15.84
CA PRO A 64 42.09 11.80 -16.00
C PRO A 64 43.32 12.28 -15.21
N VAL A 65 43.81 11.44 -14.30
CA VAL A 65 44.91 11.73 -13.37
C VAL A 65 46.03 10.69 -13.41
N GLY A 66 45.91 9.67 -14.26
CA GLY A 66 46.96 8.69 -14.49
C GLY A 66 46.69 7.79 -15.68
N THR A 67 47.70 7.02 -16.08
CA THR A 67 47.63 6.06 -17.19
C THR A 67 48.35 4.77 -16.83
N LEU A 68 47.74 3.64 -17.15
CA LEU A 68 48.35 2.33 -17.00
C LEU A 68 49.51 2.16 -17.99
N LYS A 69 50.70 1.80 -17.50
CA LYS A 69 51.93 1.60 -18.27
C LYS A 69 52.37 0.16 -18.40
N GLY A 70 51.85 -0.74 -17.58
CA GLY A 70 52.19 -2.16 -17.70
C GLY A 70 51.57 -3.00 -16.59
N PHE A 71 51.87 -4.29 -16.67
CA PHE A 71 51.51 -5.26 -15.65
C PHE A 71 52.70 -6.13 -15.31
N THR A 72 52.89 -6.37 -14.02
CA THR A 72 53.81 -7.39 -13.51
C THR A 72 53.02 -8.41 -12.70
N VAL A 73 53.27 -9.70 -12.93
CA VAL A 73 52.63 -10.74 -12.11
C VAL A 73 53.39 -10.85 -10.79
N SER A 74 52.66 -10.96 -9.68
CA SER A 74 53.30 -11.14 -8.38
C SER A 74 54.10 -12.44 -8.33
N PRO A 75 55.20 -12.52 -7.55
CA PRO A 75 56.01 -13.73 -7.46
C PRO A 75 55.23 -14.96 -6.97
N ASP A 76 54.14 -14.76 -6.22
CA ASP A 76 53.26 -15.81 -5.72
C ASP A 76 52.13 -16.19 -6.69
N LEU A 77 52.06 -15.55 -7.87
CA LEU A 77 51.03 -15.73 -8.91
C LEU A 77 49.59 -15.48 -8.42
N LYS A 78 49.39 -14.81 -7.28
CA LYS A 78 48.05 -14.57 -6.69
C LYS A 78 47.42 -13.26 -7.12
N HIS A 79 48.20 -12.29 -7.57
CA HIS A 79 47.71 -10.97 -7.97
C HIS A 79 48.54 -10.40 -9.13
N ILE A 80 47.98 -9.40 -9.80
CA ILE A 80 48.66 -8.67 -10.86
C ILE A 80 48.94 -7.27 -10.31
N ASN A 81 50.18 -6.82 -10.45
CA ASN A 81 50.61 -5.48 -10.12
C ASN A 81 50.44 -4.61 -11.37
N ALA A 82 49.44 -3.74 -11.35
CA ALA A 82 49.25 -2.73 -12.38
C ALA A 82 50.22 -1.57 -12.12
N GLU A 83 51.10 -1.31 -13.08
CA GLU A 83 52.06 -0.20 -13.04
C GLU A 83 51.41 1.02 -13.69
N ILE A 84 51.16 2.05 -12.89
CA ILE A 84 50.38 3.21 -13.28
C ILE A 84 51.24 4.47 -13.13
N GLU A 85 51.31 5.26 -14.20
CA GLU A 85 51.90 6.59 -14.16
C GLU A 85 50.84 7.63 -13.79
N MET A 86 50.95 8.22 -12.61
CA MET A 86 50.08 9.29 -12.11
C MET A 86 50.66 10.67 -12.42
N VAL A 87 49.81 11.69 -12.55
CA VAL A 87 50.28 13.08 -12.71
C VAL A 87 51.04 13.55 -11.46
N LYS A 88 52.10 14.37 -11.62
CA LYS A 88 52.95 14.81 -10.50
C LYS A 88 52.17 15.48 -9.37
N GLN A 89 51.11 16.23 -9.69
CA GLN A 89 50.25 16.91 -8.74
C GLN A 89 49.50 15.94 -7.79
N ALA A 90 49.39 14.66 -8.15
CA ALA A 90 48.75 13.65 -7.32
C ALA A 90 49.61 13.22 -6.13
N ARG A 91 50.93 13.52 -6.09
CA ARG A 91 51.86 13.00 -5.07
C ARG A 91 51.38 13.22 -3.64
N GLU A 92 50.92 14.43 -3.35
CA GLU A 92 50.48 14.81 -2.00
C GLU A 92 49.20 14.09 -1.56
N LYS A 93 48.47 13.50 -2.51
CA LYS A 93 47.19 12.82 -2.30
C LYS A 93 47.30 11.30 -2.42
N LEU A 94 48.48 10.76 -2.74
CA LEU A 94 48.78 9.34 -2.80
C LEU A 94 49.29 8.85 -1.43
N THR A 95 48.34 8.61 -0.53
CA THR A 95 48.57 8.27 0.88
C THR A 95 48.13 6.84 1.18
N LYS A 96 48.58 6.25 2.30
CA LYS A 96 48.25 4.85 2.66
C LYS A 96 46.76 4.50 2.66
N ASP A 97 45.88 5.46 2.87
CA ASP A 97 44.43 5.32 2.88
C ASP A 97 43.75 5.77 1.57
N THR A 98 44.52 5.96 0.50
CA THR A 98 44.00 6.20 -0.84
C THR A 98 43.44 4.91 -1.42
N LEU A 99 42.20 4.98 -1.91
CA LEU A 99 41.48 3.82 -2.43
C LEU A 99 41.50 3.86 -3.96
N PHE A 100 41.74 2.70 -4.55
CA PHE A 100 41.63 2.47 -6.00
C PHE A 100 40.63 1.35 -6.25
N TRP A 101 39.86 1.43 -7.33
CA TRP A 101 39.04 0.30 -7.81
C TRP A 101 38.94 0.35 -9.33
N VAL A 102 38.63 -0.80 -9.93
CA VAL A 102 38.44 -0.92 -11.38
C VAL A 102 36.96 -0.76 -11.70
N VAL A 103 36.62 0.22 -12.53
CA VAL A 103 35.27 0.39 -13.08
C VAL A 103 35.19 -0.32 -14.42
N ARG A 104 34.24 -1.25 -14.53
CA ARG A 104 33.98 -2.02 -15.74
C ARG A 104 32.65 -1.57 -16.37
N PRO A 105 32.52 -1.63 -17.70
CA PRO A 105 31.25 -1.31 -18.36
C PRO A 105 30.18 -2.34 -17.94
N GLU A 106 29.10 -1.85 -17.35
CA GLU A 106 27.90 -2.63 -17.06
C GLU A 106 26.80 -2.30 -18.06
N ILE A 107 26.20 -3.31 -18.67
CA ILE A 107 25.07 -3.13 -19.59
C ILE A 107 23.79 -3.12 -18.73
N SER A 108 23.28 -1.93 -18.42
CA SER A 108 21.96 -1.78 -17.77
C SER A 108 20.91 -1.29 -18.77
N MET A 109 19.80 -2.00 -18.91
CA MET A 109 18.77 -1.76 -19.94
C MET A 109 17.95 -0.48 -19.75
N ASN A 110 17.99 0.17 -18.58
CA ASN A 110 17.10 1.28 -18.24
C ASN A 110 17.79 2.59 -17.85
N ARG A 111 19.12 2.69 -17.94
CA ARG A 111 19.83 3.94 -17.69
C ARG A 111 20.88 4.14 -18.77
N ILE A 112 20.75 5.26 -19.50
CA ILE A 112 21.76 5.73 -20.46
C ILE A 112 22.94 6.34 -19.67
N THR A 113 23.55 5.57 -18.77
CA THR A 113 24.76 5.93 -18.01
C THR A 113 25.73 4.77 -18.13
N GLY A 114 26.95 5.05 -18.56
CA GLY A 114 27.91 4.03 -19.00
C GLY A 114 28.03 3.89 -20.53
N LEU A 115 27.31 4.70 -21.33
CA LEU A 115 27.66 4.81 -22.77
C LEU A 115 29.07 5.36 -22.96
N ASP A 116 29.56 6.17 -22.02
CA ASP A 116 30.92 6.67 -22.05
C ASP A 116 31.94 5.56 -21.75
N THR A 117 31.64 4.57 -20.91
CA THR A 117 32.51 3.40 -20.66
C THR A 117 32.45 2.35 -21.75
N LEU A 118 31.34 2.23 -22.48
CA LEU A 118 31.27 1.45 -23.72
C LEU A 118 32.23 1.98 -24.79
N ILE A 119 32.50 3.29 -24.80
CA ILE A 119 33.45 3.94 -25.71
C ILE A 119 34.87 3.99 -25.12
N LYS A 120 35.02 4.21 -23.82
CA LYS A 120 36.31 4.42 -23.13
C LYS A 120 36.98 3.12 -22.65
N GLY A 121 36.24 2.02 -22.48
CA GLY A 121 36.74 0.77 -21.90
C GLY A 121 36.81 0.81 -20.36
N SER A 122 37.32 -0.27 -19.74
CA SER A 122 37.52 -0.33 -18.29
C SER A 122 38.60 0.66 -17.84
N TYR A 123 38.37 1.30 -16.70
CA TYR A 123 39.26 2.33 -16.16
C TYR A 123 39.45 2.15 -14.64
N PHE A 124 40.48 2.79 -14.07
CA PHE A 124 40.67 2.87 -12.63
C PHE A 124 40.04 4.14 -12.08
N GLU A 125 39.40 4.09 -10.93
CA GLU A 125 38.99 5.28 -10.20
C GLU A 125 39.72 5.37 -8.87
N VAL A 126 40.08 6.59 -8.47
CA VAL A 126 40.84 6.85 -7.25
C VAL A 126 40.07 7.76 -6.30
N GLN A 127 40.16 7.47 -5.01
CA GLN A 127 39.66 8.32 -3.94
C GLN A 127 40.80 8.63 -2.95
N PRO A 128 41.26 9.90 -2.87
CA PRO A 128 42.27 10.33 -1.91
C PRO A 128 41.84 10.11 -0.46
N GLY A 129 42.81 9.74 0.37
CA GLY A 129 42.64 9.62 1.81
C GLY A 129 42.93 10.92 2.57
N ASN A 130 42.92 10.81 3.90
CA ASN A 130 43.24 11.87 4.86
C ASN A 130 44.59 11.64 5.57
N SER A 131 45.26 10.50 5.36
CA SER A 131 46.57 10.23 5.98
C SER A 131 47.66 11.18 5.48
N THR A 132 48.70 11.37 6.28
CA THR A 132 49.91 12.12 5.88
C THR A 132 51.03 11.21 5.37
N GLU A 133 50.88 9.88 5.50
CA GLU A 133 51.89 8.92 5.07
C GLU A 133 51.73 8.60 3.57
N GLN A 134 52.69 9.07 2.76
CA GLN A 134 52.72 8.78 1.33
C GLN A 134 53.13 7.33 1.06
N THR A 135 52.56 6.72 0.02
CA THR A 135 52.91 5.38 -0.46
C THR A 135 52.80 5.31 -1.98
N ASP A 136 53.56 4.39 -2.56
CA ASP A 136 53.55 4.11 -4.00
C ASP A 136 52.96 2.73 -4.32
N SER A 137 52.57 1.98 -3.28
CA SER A 137 51.95 0.65 -3.41
C SER A 137 50.54 0.67 -2.82
N PHE A 138 49.58 0.18 -3.60
CA PHE A 138 48.16 0.15 -3.27
C PHE A 138 47.55 -1.22 -3.60
N THR A 139 46.40 -1.50 -3.01
CA THR A 139 45.57 -2.66 -3.34
C THR A 139 44.22 -2.16 -3.83
N ALA A 140 43.79 -2.60 -5.01
CA ALA A 140 42.50 -2.24 -5.54
C ALA A 140 41.37 -2.93 -4.75
N LEU A 141 40.32 -2.18 -4.46
CA LEU A 141 39.08 -2.71 -3.92
C LEU A 141 38.35 -3.51 -5.00
N PRO A 142 37.67 -4.61 -4.61
CA PRO A 142 36.88 -5.42 -5.56
C PRO A 142 35.66 -4.66 -6.10
N ASP A 143 35.09 -3.78 -5.29
CA ASP A 143 33.88 -3.01 -5.55
C ASP A 143 34.13 -1.53 -5.20
N PRO A 144 33.39 -0.59 -5.82
CA PRO A 144 33.47 0.82 -5.45
C PRO A 144 33.19 1.01 -3.96
N PRO A 145 33.91 1.91 -3.27
CA PRO A 145 33.64 2.19 -1.87
C PRO A 145 32.19 2.67 -1.71
N PRO A 146 31.47 2.25 -0.65
CA PRO A 146 30.12 2.72 -0.41
C PRO A 146 30.10 4.24 -0.37
N ILE A 147 29.08 4.84 -0.99
CA ILE A 147 28.90 6.29 -1.08
C ILE A 147 29.15 6.90 0.30
N SER A 148 30.21 7.70 0.40
CA SER A 148 30.63 8.20 1.71
C SER A 148 29.52 9.05 2.34
N MET A 149 29.39 8.99 3.67
CA MET A 149 28.49 9.88 4.43
C MET A 149 28.80 11.39 4.25
N ARG A 150 29.84 11.75 3.47
CA ARG A 150 30.17 13.14 3.11
C ARG A 150 29.39 13.65 1.90
N VAL A 151 28.63 12.80 1.19
CA VAL A 151 27.73 13.29 0.14
C VAL A 151 26.60 14.08 0.80
N PRO A 152 26.41 15.37 0.43
CA PRO A 152 25.32 16.18 0.97
C PRO A 152 23.96 15.53 0.73
N GLY A 153 23.11 15.52 1.76
CA GLY A 153 21.77 14.93 1.69
C GLY A 153 21.32 14.42 3.06
N LEU A 154 20.14 13.79 3.09
CA LEU A 154 19.61 13.13 4.28
C LEU A 154 19.87 11.62 4.16
N HIS A 155 20.68 11.09 5.08
CA HIS A 155 21.00 9.66 5.13
C HIS A 155 20.05 9.00 6.13
N LEU A 156 19.26 8.01 5.71
CA LEU A 156 18.28 7.34 6.58
C LEU A 156 18.57 5.86 6.69
N THR A 157 18.14 5.30 7.83
CA THR A 157 18.19 3.86 8.10
C THR A 157 16.77 3.32 8.15
N LEU A 158 16.49 2.28 7.38
CA LEU A 158 15.23 1.55 7.40
C LEU A 158 15.45 0.13 7.91
N HIS A 159 14.52 -0.39 8.70
CA HIS A 159 14.50 -1.77 9.17
C HIS A 159 13.32 -2.55 8.58
N ASN A 160 13.53 -3.81 8.23
CA ASN A 160 12.50 -4.77 7.81
C ASN A 160 12.85 -6.17 8.36
N LYS A 161 11.85 -7.04 8.57
CA LYS A 161 12.00 -8.41 9.06
C LYS A 161 11.94 -9.49 7.98
N ASP A 162 11.34 -9.16 6.85
CA ASP A 162 11.08 -10.02 5.69
C ASP A 162 12.11 -9.79 4.58
N SER A 163 12.48 -10.90 3.94
CA SER A 163 13.60 -10.91 3.00
C SER A 163 13.17 -10.51 1.59
N VAL A 164 13.35 -9.24 1.24
CA VAL A 164 13.34 -8.80 -0.16
C VAL A 164 14.72 -8.26 -0.53
N SER A 165 15.28 -8.79 -1.61
CA SER A 165 16.59 -8.35 -2.13
C SER A 165 16.45 -6.96 -2.75
N LEU A 166 16.85 -5.94 -1.99
CA LEU A 166 17.06 -4.58 -2.48
C LEU A 166 18.53 -4.38 -2.82
N GLU A 167 18.82 -3.95 -4.05
CA GLU A 167 20.18 -3.70 -4.53
C GLU A 167 20.63 -2.28 -4.20
N ALA A 168 21.91 -2.11 -3.84
CA ALA A 168 22.52 -0.78 -3.78
C ALA A 168 22.43 -0.08 -5.15
N GLY A 169 22.20 1.23 -5.16
CA GLY A 169 21.93 2.03 -6.35
C GLY A 169 20.48 2.00 -6.85
N SER A 170 19.61 1.17 -6.26
CA SER A 170 18.17 1.19 -6.57
C SER A 170 17.54 2.53 -6.16
N PRO A 171 16.54 3.03 -6.91
CA PRO A 171 15.98 4.35 -6.67
C PRO A 171 15.12 4.38 -5.41
N VAL A 172 15.22 5.49 -4.67
CA VAL A 172 14.23 5.89 -3.67
C VAL A 172 13.31 6.92 -4.30
N SER A 173 12.00 6.66 -4.31
CA SER A 173 11.03 7.46 -5.04
C SER A 173 10.00 8.12 -4.13
N PHE A 174 9.63 9.37 -4.46
CA PHE A 174 8.51 10.09 -3.87
C PHE A 174 7.55 10.48 -4.99
N LYS A 175 6.27 10.10 -4.88
CA LYS A 175 5.27 10.33 -5.95
C LYS A 175 5.74 9.85 -7.34
N LYS A 176 6.40 8.68 -7.40
CA LYS A 176 7.01 8.08 -8.61
C LYS A 176 8.19 8.84 -9.22
N ILE A 177 8.72 9.87 -8.55
CA ILE A 177 9.92 10.60 -8.95
C ILE A 177 11.09 10.08 -8.13
N ALA A 178 12.21 9.73 -8.78
CA ALA A 178 13.43 9.33 -8.08
C ALA A 178 14.04 10.54 -7.36
N VAL A 179 14.10 10.46 -6.02
CA VAL A 179 14.56 11.53 -5.12
C VAL A 179 15.81 11.14 -4.32
N GLY A 180 16.27 9.90 -4.48
CA GLY A 180 17.40 9.35 -3.75
C GLY A 180 17.75 7.95 -4.23
N GLU A 181 18.61 7.29 -3.48
CA GLU A 181 19.13 5.96 -3.81
C GLU A 181 19.43 5.13 -2.57
N ILE A 182 19.35 3.80 -2.73
CA ILE A 182 19.77 2.84 -1.71
C ILE A 182 21.29 2.80 -1.70
N VAL A 183 21.89 3.03 -0.52
CA VAL A 183 23.35 3.03 -0.33
C VAL A 183 23.85 1.62 0.00
N SER A 184 23.15 0.91 0.88
CA SER A 184 23.53 -0.45 1.29
C SER A 184 22.36 -1.20 1.87
N ASN A 185 22.38 -2.52 1.75
CA ASN A 185 21.42 -3.41 2.38
C ASN A 185 22.19 -4.54 3.09
N ARG A 186 21.96 -4.75 4.38
CA ARG A 186 22.69 -5.75 5.18
C ARG A 186 21.81 -6.44 6.20
N LEU A 187 22.05 -7.73 6.42
CA LEU A 187 21.44 -8.50 7.50
C LEU A 187 22.21 -8.25 8.81
N LEU A 188 21.51 -7.82 9.85
CA LEU A 188 22.05 -7.68 11.20
C LEU A 188 22.01 -9.05 11.93
N PRO A 189 22.81 -9.24 12.99
CA PRO A 189 22.89 -10.52 13.71
C PRO A 189 21.57 -11.00 14.34
N ASP A 190 20.63 -10.09 14.59
CA ASP A 190 19.31 -10.37 15.16
C ASP A 190 18.28 -10.82 14.10
N GLY A 191 18.67 -10.87 12.83
CA GLY A 191 17.79 -11.18 11.71
C GLY A 191 17.10 -9.96 11.08
N THR A 192 17.31 -8.74 11.62
CA THR A 192 16.77 -7.51 11.04
C THR A 192 17.56 -7.14 9.78
N ILE A 193 16.88 -6.79 8.69
CA ILE A 193 17.52 -6.23 7.51
C ILE A 193 17.61 -4.72 7.69
N GLU A 194 18.83 -4.19 7.69
CA GLU A 194 19.13 -2.77 7.72
C GLU A 194 19.42 -2.26 6.31
N THR A 195 18.54 -1.39 5.81
CA THR A 195 18.71 -0.69 4.54
C THR A 195 19.08 0.77 4.79
N LYS A 196 20.23 1.20 4.28
CA LYS A 196 20.64 2.60 4.30
C LYS A 196 20.33 3.25 2.97
N LEU A 197 19.81 4.47 3.02
CA LEU A 197 19.48 5.25 1.83
C LEU A 197 19.93 6.70 1.95
N LEU A 198 20.08 7.35 0.80
CA LEU A 198 20.40 8.76 0.65
C LEU A 198 19.26 9.46 -0.06
N ILE A 199 18.69 10.50 0.55
CA ILE A 199 17.76 11.45 -0.09
C ILE A 199 18.56 12.69 -0.50
N HIS A 200 18.43 13.10 -1.76
CA HIS A 200 19.17 14.26 -2.27
C HIS A 200 18.75 15.56 -1.56
N PRO A 201 19.66 16.54 -1.39
CA PRO A 201 19.43 17.77 -0.62
C PRO A 201 18.13 18.52 -0.94
N GLN A 202 17.78 18.61 -2.23
CA GLN A 202 16.58 19.31 -2.69
C GLN A 202 15.25 18.64 -2.29
N TYR A 203 15.28 17.37 -1.89
CA TYR A 203 14.09 16.59 -1.54
C TYR A 203 13.97 16.28 -0.05
N VAL A 204 14.93 16.73 0.78
CA VAL A 204 14.96 16.48 2.23
C VAL A 204 13.67 16.97 2.90
N GLY A 205 13.09 18.08 2.44
CA GLY A 205 11.85 18.63 2.98
C GLY A 205 10.60 17.77 2.74
N HIS A 206 10.68 16.70 1.95
CA HIS A 206 9.57 15.77 1.75
C HIS A 206 9.56 14.62 2.75
N VAL A 207 10.61 14.44 3.55
CA VAL A 207 10.68 13.41 4.58
C VAL A 207 10.39 14.04 5.95
N THR A 208 9.44 13.47 6.68
CA THR A 208 9.11 13.85 8.06
C THR A 208 9.05 12.60 8.94
N SER A 209 8.86 12.79 10.25
CA SER A 209 8.66 11.67 11.18
C SER A 209 7.43 10.82 10.86
N PHE A 210 6.51 11.32 10.02
CA PHE A 210 5.33 10.59 9.55
C PHE A 210 5.54 9.88 8.21
N SER A 211 6.68 10.06 7.54
CA SER A 211 6.97 9.33 6.30
C SER A 211 6.87 7.81 6.51
N ARG A 212 6.29 7.13 5.54
CA ARG A 212 6.16 5.66 5.49
C ARG A 212 6.87 5.16 4.23
N PHE A 213 7.84 4.28 4.41
CA PHE A 213 8.66 3.72 3.34
C PHE A 213 8.17 2.31 3.01
N PHE A 214 7.99 1.99 1.74
CA PHE A 214 7.54 0.68 1.30
C PHE A 214 8.30 0.21 0.06
N ILE A 215 8.35 -1.10 -0.12
CA ILE A 215 8.97 -1.71 -1.29
C ILE A 215 8.08 -1.45 -2.51
N SER A 216 8.66 -0.86 -3.55
CA SER A 216 8.04 -0.68 -4.85
C SER A 216 8.73 -1.60 -5.87
N SER A 217 8.31 -2.87 -5.89
CA SER A 217 8.67 -3.85 -6.91
C SER A 217 7.55 -3.93 -7.96
N GLY A 218 7.94 -3.90 -9.24
CA GLY A 218 7.05 -3.57 -10.36
C GLY A 218 5.96 -4.59 -10.74
N ILE A 219 5.81 -5.72 -10.04
CA ILE A 219 4.82 -6.74 -10.39
C ILE A 219 4.31 -7.45 -9.13
N ARG A 220 3.08 -7.17 -8.70
CA ARG A 220 2.29 -8.09 -7.86
C ARG A 220 1.19 -8.69 -8.74
N PHE A 221 1.33 -9.96 -9.09
CA PHE A 221 0.28 -10.73 -9.75
C PHE A 221 -0.60 -11.35 -8.66
N GLN A 222 -1.75 -10.74 -8.37
CA GLN A 222 -2.73 -11.30 -7.42
C GLN A 222 -3.81 -12.01 -8.23
N ALA A 223 -3.51 -13.24 -8.65
CA ALA A 223 -4.47 -14.11 -9.30
C ALA A 223 -5.15 -15.00 -8.25
N ASN A 224 -6.33 -14.59 -7.75
CA ASN A 224 -7.25 -15.49 -7.05
C ASN A 224 -7.94 -16.39 -8.10
N LEU A 225 -7.20 -17.35 -8.65
CA LEU A 225 -7.75 -18.39 -9.52
C LEU A 225 -7.75 -19.72 -8.76
N PRO A 226 -8.89 -20.42 -8.62
CA PRO A 226 -8.90 -21.75 -8.04
C PRO A 226 -8.09 -22.71 -8.91
N LYS A 227 -6.95 -23.17 -8.37
CA LYS A 227 -6.11 -24.27 -8.88
C LYS A 227 -5.63 -24.13 -10.33
N ILE A 228 -4.60 -23.31 -10.56
CA ILE A 228 -3.64 -23.55 -11.64
C ILE A 228 -2.25 -23.42 -11.05
N SER A 229 -1.60 -24.55 -10.77
CA SER A 229 -0.17 -24.63 -10.52
C SER A 229 0.52 -24.51 -11.87
N MET A 230 1.10 -23.36 -12.17
CA MET A 230 2.00 -23.18 -13.30
C MET A 230 3.37 -22.84 -12.71
N GLU A 231 4.28 -23.81 -12.70
CA GLU A 231 5.70 -23.56 -12.43
C GLU A 231 6.24 -22.70 -13.56
N VAL A 232 6.37 -21.40 -13.31
CA VAL A 232 6.97 -20.47 -14.27
C VAL A 232 8.47 -20.44 -14.01
N ASP A 233 9.18 -21.42 -14.56
CA ASP A 233 10.64 -21.48 -14.59
C ASP A 233 11.23 -20.47 -15.59
N SER A 234 10.99 -19.16 -15.40
CA SER A 234 11.93 -18.08 -15.77
C SER A 234 11.38 -16.68 -15.47
N ILE A 235 11.52 -16.22 -14.23
CA ILE A 235 11.42 -14.78 -13.87
C ILE A 235 12.79 -14.27 -13.41
N LYS A 236 13.88 -14.61 -14.12
CA LYS A 236 15.23 -14.10 -13.78
C LYS A 236 15.50 -12.67 -14.30
N SER A 237 14.47 -11.93 -14.73
CA SER A 237 14.55 -10.55 -15.21
C SER A 237 13.68 -9.60 -14.37
N ILE A 238 13.72 -9.76 -13.04
CA ILE A 238 13.01 -8.89 -12.10
C ILE A 238 13.47 -7.45 -12.32
N LEU A 239 12.53 -6.55 -12.61
CA LEU A 239 12.75 -5.11 -12.61
C LEU A 239 13.39 -4.73 -11.26
N ARG A 240 14.59 -4.14 -11.25
CA ARG A 240 15.26 -3.70 -10.01
C ARG A 240 14.27 -2.95 -9.12
N GLY A 241 13.85 -3.61 -8.03
CA GLY A 241 12.87 -3.06 -7.09
C GLY A 241 13.47 -1.84 -6.39
N GLY A 242 12.66 -0.81 -6.20
CA GLY A 242 13.06 0.39 -5.46
C GLY A 242 12.36 0.48 -4.12
N ILE A 243 12.67 1.55 -3.38
CA ILE A 243 11.87 1.98 -2.24
C ILE A 243 11.03 3.18 -2.69
N SER A 244 9.76 3.19 -2.32
CA SER A 244 8.93 4.38 -2.44
C SER A 244 8.50 4.84 -1.05
N PHE A 245 8.19 6.12 -0.90
CA PHE A 245 7.59 6.62 0.33
C PHE A 245 6.48 7.62 0.05
N PHE A 246 5.58 7.73 1.02
CA PHE A 246 4.64 8.84 1.11
C PHE A 246 4.78 9.52 2.48
N THR A 247 4.32 10.76 2.55
CA THR A 247 4.40 11.58 3.76
C THR A 247 3.01 12.12 4.03
N PRO A 248 2.30 11.60 5.06
CA PRO A 248 1.07 12.18 5.56
C PRO A 248 1.26 13.65 5.96
N THR A 249 0.16 14.40 5.99
CA THR A 249 0.19 15.78 6.48
C THR A 249 0.62 15.84 7.94
N GLY A 250 1.61 16.68 8.25
CA GLY A 250 2.20 16.82 9.58
C GLY A 250 3.57 16.15 9.70
N GLY A 251 3.95 15.83 10.94
CA GLY A 251 5.25 15.26 11.27
C GLY A 251 6.34 16.30 11.47
N GLU A 252 7.38 15.90 12.19
CA GLU A 252 8.54 16.72 12.52
C GLU A 252 9.65 16.54 11.48
N LYS A 253 10.53 17.54 11.38
CA LYS A 253 11.73 17.43 10.54
C LYS A 253 12.64 16.34 11.11
N VAL A 254 13.13 15.46 10.22
CA VAL A 254 13.99 14.33 10.61
C VAL A 254 15.45 14.59 10.32
N ASP A 255 16.31 13.86 11.04
CA ASP A 255 17.75 13.82 10.82
C ASP A 255 18.24 12.40 10.55
N SER A 256 19.54 12.24 10.34
CA SER A 256 20.12 10.94 9.96
C SER A 256 20.13 9.88 11.08
N LYS A 257 19.67 10.21 12.29
CA LYS A 257 19.57 9.26 13.42
C LYS A 257 18.20 8.58 13.47
N ASN A 258 17.20 9.12 12.78
CA ASN A 258 15.88 8.52 12.73
C ASN A 258 15.91 7.17 12.01
N ILE A 259 15.33 6.15 12.65
CA ILE A 259 15.13 4.82 12.07
C ILE A 259 13.66 4.70 11.68
N PHE A 260 13.41 4.25 10.46
CA PHE A 260 12.07 4.02 9.94
C PHE A 260 11.82 2.52 9.70
N LEU A 261 10.55 2.13 9.70
CA LEU A 261 10.14 0.81 9.23
C LEU A 261 10.01 0.85 7.70
N LEU A 262 10.53 -0.16 7.04
CA LEU A 262 10.29 -0.43 5.63
C LEU A 262 9.19 -1.49 5.53
N TYR A 263 8.05 -1.11 4.96
CA TYR A 263 6.90 -1.98 4.72
C TYR A 263 7.06 -2.77 3.42
N ASP A 264 6.43 -3.94 3.34
CA ASP A 264 6.53 -4.80 2.15
C ASP A 264 5.71 -4.24 0.97
N SER A 265 4.71 -3.43 1.26
CA SER A 265 3.86 -2.84 0.25
C SER A 265 3.30 -1.47 0.64
N MET A 266 2.82 -0.73 -0.37
CA MET A 266 2.06 0.51 -0.15
C MET A 266 0.82 0.25 0.71
N ASP A 267 0.19 -0.90 0.54
CA ASP A 267 -1.00 -1.32 1.28
C ASP A 267 -0.70 -1.46 2.77
N ASP A 268 0.42 -2.08 3.14
CA ASP A 268 0.85 -2.23 4.53
C ASP A 268 1.26 -0.89 5.14
N ALA A 269 1.93 -0.04 4.34
CA ALA A 269 2.33 1.29 4.78
C ALA A 269 1.14 2.23 5.04
N LEU A 270 0.09 2.16 4.23
CA LEU A 270 -1.14 2.94 4.43
C LEU A 270 -1.90 2.48 5.68
N ARG A 271 -1.89 1.18 5.96
CA ARG A 271 -2.55 0.56 7.11
C ARG A 271 -1.73 0.65 8.40
N ALA A 272 -0.54 1.26 8.36
CA ALA A 272 0.34 1.39 9.52
C ALA A 272 -0.32 2.12 10.71
N ASP A 273 -1.25 3.02 10.41
CA ASP A 273 -1.97 3.80 11.41
C ASP A 273 -3.36 3.22 11.72
N ASP A 274 -3.74 2.08 11.12
CA ASP A 274 -5.02 1.43 11.35
C ASP A 274 -5.16 0.98 12.81
N ILE A 275 -6.39 1.01 13.27
CA ILE A 275 -6.76 0.61 14.62
C ILE A 275 -6.88 -0.90 14.66
N LYS A 276 -5.91 -1.53 15.33
CA LYS A 276 -5.95 -2.94 15.65
C LYS A 276 -7.05 -3.23 16.68
N ILE A 277 -7.95 -4.14 16.36
CA ILE A 277 -8.99 -4.66 17.24
C ILE A 277 -8.93 -6.20 17.31
N HIS A 278 -9.48 -6.74 18.39
CA HIS A 278 -9.62 -8.17 18.63
C HIS A 278 -11.08 -8.56 18.57
N LEU A 279 -11.40 -9.52 17.71
CA LEU A 279 -12.73 -10.06 17.54
C LEU A 279 -12.78 -11.47 18.11
N THR A 280 -13.87 -11.82 18.79
CA THR A 280 -14.15 -13.19 19.23
C THR A 280 -15.47 -13.66 18.65
N PHE A 281 -15.52 -14.88 18.10
CA PHE A 281 -16.73 -15.47 17.57
C PHE A 281 -16.74 -17.00 17.69
N SER A 282 -17.93 -17.58 17.55
CA SER A 282 -18.11 -19.03 17.47
C SER A 282 -17.60 -19.59 16.13
N ALA A 283 -17.12 -20.83 16.12
CA ALA A 283 -16.47 -21.47 14.96
C ALA A 283 -17.37 -21.65 13.71
N ASP A 284 -18.68 -21.44 13.81
CA ASP A 284 -19.67 -21.60 12.74
C ASP A 284 -19.87 -20.34 11.87
N HIS A 285 -19.05 -19.31 12.09
CA HIS A 285 -19.17 -17.98 11.51
C HIS A 285 -18.89 -17.87 9.99
N GLY A 286 -18.06 -18.75 9.41
CA GLY A 286 -17.73 -18.78 7.97
C GLY A 286 -16.78 -17.68 7.46
N LEU A 287 -16.19 -16.88 8.35
CA LEU A 287 -15.21 -15.84 8.00
C LEU A 287 -13.84 -16.46 7.68
N GLN A 288 -13.12 -15.83 6.77
CA GLN A 288 -11.77 -16.22 6.34
C GLN A 288 -10.80 -15.06 6.58
N PRO A 289 -9.47 -15.30 6.58
CA PRO A 289 -8.49 -14.22 6.46
C PRO A 289 -8.85 -13.28 5.29
N ASP A 290 -8.62 -11.99 5.47
CA ASP A 290 -9.03 -10.88 4.58
C ASP A 290 -10.54 -10.58 4.50
N ALA A 291 -11.38 -11.26 5.30
CA ALA A 291 -12.81 -10.94 5.38
C ALA A 291 -13.03 -9.46 5.75
N GLU A 292 -13.92 -8.80 5.00
CA GLU A 292 -14.15 -7.37 5.15
C GLU A 292 -14.93 -7.03 6.41
N ILE A 293 -14.62 -5.88 7.01
CA ILE A 293 -15.47 -5.25 8.01
C ILE A 293 -16.14 -4.05 7.33
N ARG A 294 -17.48 -4.01 7.38
CA ARG A 294 -18.28 -3.02 6.66
C ARG A 294 -19.19 -2.22 7.59
N PHE A 295 -19.37 -0.95 7.27
CA PHE A 295 -20.38 -0.07 7.86
C PHE A 295 -21.24 0.50 6.73
N ASN A 296 -22.56 0.30 6.80
CA ASN A 296 -23.51 0.72 5.77
C ASN A 296 -23.11 0.29 4.33
N GLY A 297 -22.51 -0.90 4.19
CA GLY A 297 -22.05 -1.44 2.91
C GLY A 297 -20.68 -0.94 2.43
N ILE A 298 -20.05 0.00 3.14
CA ILE A 298 -18.71 0.52 2.83
C ILE A 298 -17.68 -0.28 3.63
N LYS A 299 -16.61 -0.74 2.98
CA LYS A 299 -15.47 -1.38 3.66
C LYS A 299 -14.76 -0.36 4.53
N ILE A 300 -14.64 -0.66 5.81
CA ILE A 300 -13.96 0.16 6.83
C ILE A 300 -12.76 -0.56 7.46
N GLY A 301 -12.59 -1.84 7.16
CA GLY A 301 -11.53 -2.66 7.73
C GLY A 301 -11.54 -4.08 7.18
N HIS A 302 -10.72 -4.92 7.77
CA HIS A 302 -10.58 -6.33 7.39
C HIS A 302 -9.99 -7.15 8.52
N ILE A 303 -10.22 -8.45 8.46
CA ILE A 303 -9.66 -9.45 9.38
C ILE A 303 -8.33 -9.94 8.79
N THR A 304 -7.25 -9.99 9.57
CA THR A 304 -5.94 -10.49 9.11
C THR A 304 -5.69 -11.91 9.56
N ASP A 305 -5.78 -12.13 10.86
CA ASP A 305 -5.42 -13.40 11.49
C ASP A 305 -6.64 -14.00 12.17
N ILE A 306 -6.82 -15.30 12.02
CA ILE A 306 -7.90 -16.07 12.62
C ILE A 306 -7.28 -17.29 13.29
N GLU A 307 -7.43 -17.38 14.61
CA GLU A 307 -6.85 -18.45 15.43
C GLU A 307 -7.95 -19.18 16.21
N MET A 308 -8.00 -20.49 16.05
CA MET A 308 -8.86 -21.36 16.84
C MET A 308 -8.36 -21.40 18.29
N LYS A 309 -9.24 -21.10 19.25
CA LYS A 309 -8.90 -21.32 20.66
C LYS A 309 -8.84 -22.81 20.97
N SER A 310 -8.13 -23.14 22.05
CA SER A 310 -7.95 -24.52 22.53
C SER A 310 -9.27 -25.21 22.92
N ASP A 311 -10.35 -24.45 23.14
CA ASP A 311 -11.68 -24.99 23.43
C ASP A 311 -12.38 -25.56 22.18
N LEU A 312 -11.82 -25.36 20.98
CA LEU A 312 -12.37 -25.75 19.68
C LEU A 312 -13.81 -25.27 19.45
N ARG A 313 -14.24 -24.22 20.13
CA ARG A 313 -15.57 -23.61 20.01
C ARG A 313 -15.50 -22.14 19.67
N THR A 314 -14.47 -21.46 20.17
CA THR A 314 -14.27 -20.04 19.96
C THR A 314 -13.06 -19.79 19.08
N VAL A 315 -13.14 -18.70 18.35
CA VAL A 315 -12.11 -18.23 17.45
C VAL A 315 -11.77 -16.81 17.85
N ASN A 316 -10.49 -16.53 17.99
CA ASN A 316 -9.97 -15.19 18.16
C ASN A 316 -9.50 -14.71 16.79
N ALA A 317 -9.83 -13.47 16.44
CA ALA A 317 -9.32 -12.85 15.24
C ALA A 317 -8.71 -11.49 15.53
N THR A 318 -7.67 -11.16 14.78
CA THR A 318 -7.12 -9.81 14.71
C THR A 318 -7.72 -9.12 13.50
N ALA A 319 -8.18 -7.89 13.68
CA ALA A 319 -8.68 -7.08 12.60
C ALA A 319 -8.12 -5.66 12.68
N TYR A 320 -8.09 -4.99 11.53
CA TYR A 320 -7.64 -3.61 11.40
C TYR A 320 -8.77 -2.77 10.82
N ILE A 321 -9.07 -1.67 11.50
CA ILE A 321 -10.09 -0.68 11.12
C ILE A 321 -9.37 0.61 10.74
N ASP A 322 -9.81 1.24 9.65
CA ASP A 322 -9.30 2.54 9.24
C ASP A 322 -9.39 3.54 10.40
N LYS A 323 -8.30 4.25 10.69
CA LYS A 323 -8.22 5.23 11.78
C LYS A 323 -9.32 6.30 11.73
N SER A 324 -9.76 6.68 10.53
CA SER A 324 -10.85 7.64 10.34
C SER A 324 -12.20 7.14 10.89
N MET A 325 -12.34 5.83 11.08
CA MET A 325 -13.55 5.16 11.57
C MET A 325 -13.50 4.87 13.08
N GLU A 326 -12.53 5.42 13.82
CA GLU A 326 -12.39 5.22 15.28
C GLU A 326 -13.68 5.52 16.06
N ALA A 327 -14.44 6.51 15.59
CA ALA A 327 -15.69 6.94 16.22
C ALA A 327 -16.77 5.84 16.23
N LEU A 328 -16.66 4.82 15.37
CA LEU A 328 -17.62 3.70 15.34
C LEU A 328 -17.36 2.67 16.45
N LEU A 329 -16.15 2.66 17.03
CA LEU A 329 -15.65 1.64 17.94
C LEU A 329 -15.99 1.91 19.41
N GLY A 330 -17.18 2.46 19.71
CA GLY A 330 -17.67 2.60 21.09
C GLY A 330 -17.78 1.25 21.80
N ALA A 331 -17.82 1.25 23.13
CA ALA A 331 -17.74 0.02 23.94
C ALA A 331 -18.91 -0.97 23.74
N ASP A 332 -20.06 -0.48 23.30
CA ASP A 332 -21.28 -1.20 22.95
C ASP A 332 -21.45 -1.39 21.43
N ALA A 333 -20.40 -1.16 20.63
CA ALA A 333 -20.45 -1.42 19.20
C ALA A 333 -20.77 -2.90 18.92
N TYR A 334 -21.72 -3.14 18.04
CA TYR A 334 -22.25 -4.47 17.78
C TYR A 334 -21.77 -4.99 16.43
N PHE A 335 -21.04 -6.09 16.45
CA PHE A 335 -20.53 -6.73 15.23
C PHE A 335 -21.33 -7.98 14.91
N TRP A 336 -21.63 -8.21 13.63
CA TRP A 336 -22.26 -9.46 13.22
C TRP A 336 -21.79 -9.97 11.87
N THR A 337 -21.83 -11.28 11.69
CA THR A 337 -21.50 -11.93 10.42
C THR A 337 -22.64 -11.86 9.43
N VAL A 338 -22.29 -11.66 8.17
CA VAL A 338 -23.22 -11.69 7.04
C VAL A 338 -22.80 -12.81 6.10
N ASN A 339 -23.68 -13.80 5.98
CA ASN A 339 -23.54 -14.98 5.14
C ASN A 339 -24.58 -15.00 4.01
N ALA A 340 -24.32 -15.79 2.97
CA ALA A 340 -25.28 -16.08 1.91
C ALA A 340 -26.50 -16.78 2.53
N ARG A 341 -27.69 -16.31 2.21
CA ARG A 341 -28.93 -16.92 2.68
C ARG A 341 -29.80 -17.32 1.50
N PHE A 342 -30.20 -18.58 1.49
CA PHE A 342 -31.14 -19.16 0.54
C PHE A 342 -32.52 -19.16 1.17
N ASN A 343 -33.49 -18.50 0.54
CA ASN A 343 -34.88 -18.53 0.96
C ASN A 343 -35.78 -18.71 -0.26
N ALA A 344 -37.09 -18.86 -0.03
CA ALA A 344 -38.07 -19.06 -1.11
C ALA A 344 -38.19 -17.85 -2.06
N GLU A 345 -37.67 -16.67 -1.68
CA GLU A 345 -37.62 -15.45 -2.50
C GLU A 345 -36.34 -15.33 -3.34
N GLY A 346 -35.37 -16.23 -3.16
CA GLY A 346 -34.10 -16.22 -3.87
C GLY A 346 -32.90 -16.23 -2.92
N ILE A 347 -31.77 -15.72 -3.40
CA ILE A 347 -30.51 -15.71 -2.66
C ILE A 347 -30.20 -14.27 -2.25
N SER A 348 -30.14 -14.02 -0.94
CA SER A 348 -29.69 -12.74 -0.38
C SER A 348 -28.19 -12.75 -0.14
N ASN A 349 -27.55 -11.58 -0.23
CA ASN A 349 -26.09 -11.40 -0.06
C ASN A 349 -25.28 -12.25 -1.06
N LEU A 350 -25.67 -12.23 -2.33
CA LEU A 350 -25.03 -13.06 -3.37
C LEU A 350 -23.52 -12.78 -3.51
N ASP A 351 -23.05 -11.59 -3.14
CA ASP A 351 -21.63 -11.24 -3.11
C ASP A 351 -20.82 -12.15 -2.17
N THR A 352 -21.44 -12.65 -1.10
CA THR A 352 -20.79 -13.56 -0.14
C THR A 352 -20.56 -14.97 -0.68
N LEU A 353 -21.24 -15.37 -1.77
CA LEU A 353 -20.97 -16.66 -2.42
C LEU A 353 -19.63 -16.67 -3.16
N ILE A 354 -19.17 -15.50 -3.63
CA ILE A 354 -17.93 -15.36 -4.38
C ILE A 354 -16.81 -14.82 -3.49
N LYS A 355 -17.12 -13.84 -2.64
CA LYS A 355 -16.14 -13.14 -1.80
C LYS A 355 -15.98 -13.72 -0.39
N GLY A 356 -16.86 -14.65 0.01
CA GLY A 356 -16.93 -15.17 1.38
C GLY A 356 -17.75 -14.30 2.32
N ALA A 357 -17.91 -14.78 3.55
CA ALA A 357 -18.61 -14.06 4.61
C ALA A 357 -17.85 -12.78 5.00
N TYR A 358 -18.59 -11.76 5.44
CA TYR A 358 -18.01 -10.52 5.96
C TYR A 358 -18.65 -10.12 7.28
N VAL A 359 -18.05 -9.16 7.97
CA VAL A 359 -18.56 -8.62 9.24
C VAL A 359 -19.16 -7.23 9.00
N ASN A 360 -20.34 -6.98 9.57
CA ASN A 360 -20.91 -5.65 9.67
C ASN A 360 -20.76 -5.10 11.09
N ILE A 361 -20.75 -3.77 11.22
CA ILE A 361 -20.75 -3.07 12.50
C ILE A 361 -21.99 -2.16 12.62
N LEU A 362 -22.57 -2.12 13.82
CA LEU A 362 -23.45 -1.05 14.28
C LEU A 362 -22.63 -0.18 15.26
N PRO A 363 -22.51 1.14 15.02
CA PRO A 363 -21.64 2.00 15.82
C PRO A 363 -22.01 1.99 17.29
N GLY A 364 -20.99 1.91 18.14
CA GLY A 364 -21.14 2.07 19.58
C GLY A 364 -21.05 3.53 20.03
N THR A 365 -21.47 3.78 21.26
CA THR A 365 -21.33 5.00 22.03
C THR A 365 -20.26 4.85 23.13
N GLY A 366 -19.87 5.97 23.74
CA GLY A 366 -18.95 5.97 24.87
C GLY A 366 -17.46 5.86 24.49
N LYS A 367 -16.65 5.28 25.37
CA LYS A 367 -15.19 5.18 25.18
C LYS A 367 -14.86 4.17 24.09
N SER A 368 -13.88 4.51 23.25
CA SER A 368 -13.40 3.61 22.21
C SER A 368 -12.85 2.32 22.82
N ALA A 369 -13.33 1.17 22.34
CA ALA A 369 -12.90 -0.16 22.74
C ALA A 369 -12.05 -0.81 21.64
N ARG A 370 -11.39 -1.92 22.00
CA ARG A 370 -10.49 -2.67 21.11
C ARG A 370 -10.80 -4.16 21.06
N THR A 371 -11.79 -4.63 21.81
CA THR A 371 -12.18 -6.04 21.87
C THR A 371 -13.68 -6.13 21.74
N PHE A 372 -14.16 -6.96 20.79
CA PHE A 372 -15.58 -7.10 20.48
C PHE A 372 -15.94 -8.56 20.25
N GLU A 373 -17.19 -8.89 20.56
CA GLU A 373 -17.80 -10.16 20.18
C GLU A 373 -18.50 -9.97 18.82
N VAL A 374 -18.32 -10.94 17.91
CA VAL A 374 -19.03 -10.95 16.63
C VAL A 374 -20.15 -11.98 16.72
N HIS A 375 -21.37 -11.51 16.53
CA HIS A 375 -22.57 -12.33 16.63
C HIS A 375 -22.94 -12.94 15.27
N ASN A 376 -23.69 -14.05 15.29
CA ASN A 376 -24.10 -14.75 14.07
C ASN A 376 -25.30 -14.10 13.35
N SER A 377 -25.87 -13.06 13.94
CA SER A 377 -27.04 -12.37 13.39
C SER A 377 -27.02 -10.88 13.72
N ARG A 378 -27.69 -10.10 12.87
CA ARG A 378 -27.98 -8.68 13.11
C ARG A 378 -28.70 -8.51 14.47
N PRO A 379 -28.45 -7.42 15.21
CA PRO A 379 -29.19 -7.17 16.44
C PRO A 379 -30.67 -6.90 16.11
N VAL A 380 -31.57 -7.36 16.99
CA VAL A 380 -33.02 -7.35 16.75
C VAL A 380 -33.62 -5.94 16.79
N ASN A 381 -33.05 -5.05 17.62
CA ASN A 381 -33.60 -3.73 17.93
C ASN A 381 -32.83 -2.61 17.24
N ILE A 382 -32.93 -2.54 15.91
CA ILE A 382 -32.44 -1.37 15.19
C ILE A 382 -33.60 -0.39 15.11
N THR A 383 -33.54 0.62 15.96
CA THR A 383 -34.33 1.82 15.79
C THR A 383 -33.73 2.58 14.63
N ASP A 384 -34.46 2.65 13.52
CA ASP A 384 -34.09 3.60 12.49
C ASP A 384 -34.28 5.00 13.06
N ASN A 385 -33.27 5.86 12.94
CA ASN A 385 -33.29 7.22 13.47
C ASN A 385 -34.29 8.14 12.74
N THR A 386 -34.96 7.63 11.70
CA THR A 386 -35.93 8.33 10.86
C THR A 386 -37.23 7.54 10.75
N GLY A 387 -38.37 8.22 10.60
CA GLY A 387 -39.67 7.57 10.49
C GLY A 387 -40.32 7.20 11.83
N LEU A 388 -41.30 6.30 11.78
CA LEU A 388 -42.08 5.84 12.93
C LEU A 388 -41.81 4.35 13.18
N ASN A 389 -41.16 4.04 14.31
CA ASN A 389 -40.84 2.70 14.76
C ASN A 389 -41.97 2.14 15.63
N LEU A 390 -42.47 0.94 15.30
CA LEU A 390 -43.61 0.28 15.93
C LEU A 390 -43.25 -1.16 16.33
N VAL A 391 -44.04 -1.71 17.25
CA VAL A 391 -43.95 -3.13 17.64
C VAL A 391 -45.27 -3.81 17.30
N LEU A 392 -45.22 -4.88 16.52
CA LEU A 392 -46.40 -5.69 16.22
C LEU A 392 -46.33 -7.02 16.95
N GLU A 393 -47.39 -7.37 17.66
CA GLU A 393 -47.50 -8.62 18.43
C GLU A 393 -48.31 -9.66 17.67
N THR A 394 -47.81 -10.89 17.62
CA THR A 394 -48.50 -12.02 16.99
C THR A 394 -48.14 -13.34 17.66
N ASP A 395 -49.01 -14.34 17.61
CA ASP A 395 -48.77 -15.65 18.22
C ASP A 395 -47.60 -16.40 17.55
N ARG A 396 -47.30 -16.10 16.28
CA ARG A 396 -46.26 -16.78 15.49
C ARG A 396 -45.73 -15.91 14.36
N LEU A 397 -44.44 -16.04 14.05
CA LEU A 397 -43.77 -15.23 13.02
C LEU A 397 -44.32 -15.48 11.59
N GLY A 398 -44.65 -16.73 11.24
CA GLY A 398 -45.12 -17.07 9.91
C GLY A 398 -44.05 -16.86 8.82
N SER A 399 -44.44 -16.32 7.66
CA SER A 399 -43.54 -15.97 6.54
C SER A 399 -42.87 -14.60 6.69
N LEU A 400 -43.11 -13.91 7.82
CA LEU A 400 -42.49 -12.64 8.10
C LEU A 400 -41.04 -12.87 8.54
N GLY A 401 -40.23 -11.82 8.43
CA GLY A 401 -38.81 -11.88 8.73
C GLY A 401 -38.22 -10.49 8.69
N TYR A 402 -36.91 -10.40 8.52
CA TYR A 402 -36.22 -9.12 8.34
C TYR A 402 -36.50 -8.51 6.95
N ASN A 403 -36.60 -7.18 6.88
CA ASN A 403 -36.75 -6.40 5.65
C ASN A 403 -37.98 -6.78 4.80
N LYS A 404 -39.04 -7.26 5.44
CA LYS A 404 -40.32 -7.53 4.79
C LYS A 404 -41.07 -6.24 4.58
N PRO A 405 -41.70 -6.04 3.41
CA PRO A 405 -42.38 -4.79 3.10
C PRO A 405 -43.60 -4.58 3.98
N VAL A 406 -43.83 -3.32 4.37
CA VAL A 406 -45.06 -2.86 5.01
C VAL A 406 -45.82 -1.98 4.04
N TYR A 407 -47.08 -2.33 3.81
CA TYR A 407 -47.94 -1.75 2.81
C TYR A 407 -49.07 -0.93 3.41
N TYR A 408 -49.35 0.21 2.78
CA TYR A 408 -50.60 0.93 2.92
C TYR A 408 -51.25 1.02 1.55
N ARG A 409 -52.46 0.47 1.40
CA ARG A 409 -53.16 0.38 0.10
C ARG A 409 -52.27 -0.18 -1.03
N GLN A 410 -51.55 -1.25 -0.74
CA GLN A 410 -50.62 -1.93 -1.66
C GLN A 410 -49.38 -1.09 -2.08
N VAL A 411 -49.20 0.12 -1.56
CA VAL A 411 -47.97 0.90 -1.71
C VAL A 411 -47.04 0.58 -0.55
N GLN A 412 -45.78 0.27 -0.83
CA GLN A 412 -44.79 0.03 0.22
C GLN A 412 -44.45 1.36 0.92
N VAL A 413 -44.72 1.42 2.21
CA VAL A 413 -44.54 2.62 3.05
C VAL A 413 -43.57 2.40 4.21
N GLY A 414 -43.08 1.17 4.37
CA GLY A 414 -42.15 0.81 5.43
C GLY A 414 -41.61 -0.61 5.25
N HIS A 415 -40.93 -1.09 6.28
CA HIS A 415 -40.39 -2.45 6.31
C HIS A 415 -40.26 -2.98 7.75
N THR A 416 -40.10 -4.29 7.91
CA THR A 416 -39.75 -4.90 9.21
C THR A 416 -38.27 -4.74 9.50
N THR A 417 -37.93 -4.26 10.68
CA THR A 417 -36.55 -4.04 11.13
C THR A 417 -35.99 -5.21 11.93
N GLY A 418 -36.84 -6.08 12.49
CA GLY A 418 -36.44 -7.24 13.28
C GLY A 418 -37.62 -8.02 13.87
N TYR A 419 -37.33 -9.10 14.60
CA TYR A 419 -38.32 -9.83 15.39
C TYR A 419 -37.64 -10.61 16.53
N GLU A 420 -38.38 -10.85 17.62
CA GLU A 420 -37.97 -11.73 18.73
C GLU A 420 -39.18 -12.35 19.41
N LEU A 421 -38.92 -13.31 20.31
CA LEU A 421 -39.94 -13.75 21.25
C LEU A 421 -40.12 -12.68 22.34
N SER A 422 -41.36 -12.49 22.79
CA SER A 422 -41.63 -11.69 23.99
C SER A 422 -40.84 -12.24 25.18
N PRO A 423 -40.57 -11.44 26.23
CA PRO A 423 -39.87 -11.93 27.42
C PRO A 423 -40.52 -13.15 28.09
N THR A 424 -41.82 -13.34 27.90
CA THR A 424 -42.58 -14.50 28.38
C THR A 424 -42.54 -15.71 27.45
N GLY A 425 -42.01 -15.55 26.22
CA GLY A 425 -42.00 -16.56 25.17
C GLY A 425 -43.36 -16.87 24.54
N GLN A 426 -44.41 -16.15 24.93
CA GLN A 426 -45.79 -16.45 24.51
C GLN A 426 -46.13 -15.90 23.13
N ASN A 427 -45.59 -14.75 22.77
CA ASN A 427 -45.86 -14.05 21.52
C ASN A 427 -44.55 -13.72 20.81
N VAL A 428 -44.64 -13.44 19.51
CA VAL A 428 -43.56 -12.86 18.70
C VAL A 428 -43.78 -11.35 18.63
N LEU A 429 -42.73 -10.59 18.96
CA LEU A 429 -42.65 -9.15 18.74
C LEU A 429 -41.97 -8.91 17.39
N ILE A 430 -42.63 -8.16 16.49
CA ILE A 430 -42.11 -7.81 15.18
C ILE A 430 -41.89 -6.30 15.15
N TYR A 431 -40.64 -5.89 14.95
CA TYR A 431 -40.26 -4.48 14.85
C TYR A 431 -40.48 -3.97 13.43
N VAL A 432 -41.13 -2.82 13.30
CA VAL A 432 -41.52 -2.22 12.03
C VAL A 432 -41.11 -0.76 12.00
N ASN A 433 -40.49 -0.31 10.90
CA ASN A 433 -40.31 1.10 10.63
C ASN A 433 -41.24 1.54 9.48
N ILE A 434 -41.99 2.62 9.71
CA ILE A 434 -42.76 3.33 8.69
C ILE A 434 -41.94 4.55 8.26
N HIS A 435 -41.60 4.62 6.97
CA HIS A 435 -40.76 5.68 6.44
C HIS A 435 -41.49 7.03 6.45
N GLU A 436 -40.73 8.12 6.50
CA GLU A 436 -41.26 9.42 6.05
C GLU A 436 -41.54 9.37 4.54
N PRO A 437 -42.60 10.02 4.04
CA PRO A 437 -43.56 10.89 4.74
C PRO A 437 -44.79 10.16 5.36
N TYR A 438 -44.77 8.83 5.37
CA TYR A 438 -45.96 7.99 5.66
C TYR A 438 -46.31 7.84 7.14
N VAL A 439 -45.50 8.38 8.06
CA VAL A 439 -45.69 8.26 9.51
C VAL A 439 -47.09 8.66 9.99
N ASN A 440 -47.74 9.63 9.32
CA ASN A 440 -49.07 10.12 9.67
C ASN A 440 -50.22 9.17 9.30
N LEU A 441 -49.93 8.14 8.50
CA LEU A 441 -50.88 7.11 8.11
C LEU A 441 -51.24 6.19 9.27
N VAL A 442 -50.37 6.05 10.28
CA VAL A 442 -50.59 5.22 11.46
C VAL A 442 -51.17 6.05 12.61
N ARG A 443 -52.24 5.55 13.20
CA ARG A 443 -53.00 6.14 14.32
C ARG A 443 -53.31 5.08 15.37
N GLU A 444 -53.81 5.49 16.53
CA GLU A 444 -54.08 4.59 17.66
C GLU A 444 -54.95 3.38 17.29
N ASN A 445 -55.92 3.57 16.40
CA ASN A 445 -56.85 2.51 16.00
C ASN A 445 -56.49 1.83 14.67
N THR A 446 -55.29 2.07 14.14
CA THR A 446 -54.78 1.37 12.94
C THR A 446 -54.77 -0.14 13.17
N LYS A 447 -55.17 -0.89 12.14
CA LYS A 447 -55.19 -2.35 12.14
C LYS A 447 -54.16 -2.89 11.16
N PHE A 448 -53.32 -3.80 11.64
CA PHE A 448 -52.27 -4.47 10.88
C PHE A 448 -52.66 -5.93 10.62
N TRP A 449 -52.34 -6.45 9.43
CA TRP A 449 -52.52 -7.87 9.11
C TRP A 449 -51.42 -8.42 8.21
N ASN A 450 -51.24 -9.74 8.25
CA ASN A 450 -50.31 -10.43 7.35
C ASN A 450 -50.85 -10.42 5.92
N SER A 451 -50.06 -9.90 4.99
CA SER A 451 -50.34 -9.87 3.55
C SER A 451 -49.74 -11.10 2.88
N THR A 452 -50.34 -12.26 3.14
CA THR A 452 -50.03 -13.49 2.39
C THR A 452 -51.02 -13.60 1.23
N GLY A 453 -50.52 -13.65 0.00
CA GLY A 453 -51.32 -13.48 -1.21
C GLY A 453 -52.19 -14.68 -1.63
N PHE A 454 -52.64 -15.52 -0.69
CA PHE A 454 -53.56 -16.61 -0.95
C PHE A 454 -54.83 -16.48 -0.11
N ARG A 455 -55.92 -15.97 -0.70
CA ARG A 455 -57.27 -16.06 -0.15
C ARG A 455 -58.10 -17.00 -1.02
N ILE A 456 -58.07 -18.29 -0.73
CA ILE A 456 -59.00 -19.26 -1.34
C ILE A 456 -60.28 -19.26 -0.50
N LYS A 457 -61.28 -18.46 -0.90
CA LYS A 457 -62.66 -18.63 -0.39
C LYS A 457 -63.36 -19.65 -1.29
N GLY A 458 -63.36 -20.93 -0.90
CA GLY A 458 -64.06 -22.00 -1.61
C GLY A 458 -65.26 -22.52 -0.82
N GLY A 459 -66.47 -22.13 -1.20
CA GLY A 459 -67.71 -22.88 -0.93
C GLY A 459 -68.01 -23.77 -2.13
N LEU A 460 -68.51 -24.99 -1.91
CA LEU A 460 -68.62 -26.10 -2.88
C LEU A 460 -69.34 -25.83 -4.22
N MET A 461 -69.79 -24.60 -4.54
CA MET A 461 -70.47 -24.27 -5.80
C MET A 461 -70.12 -22.89 -6.41
N THR A 462 -68.92 -22.33 -6.14
CA THR A 462 -68.56 -21.01 -6.73
C THR A 462 -67.37 -21.12 -7.68
N GLU A 463 -67.59 -20.65 -8.90
CA GLU A 463 -66.65 -20.64 -10.03
C GLU A 463 -65.31 -19.99 -9.64
N MET A 464 -64.22 -20.74 -9.79
CA MET A 464 -62.88 -20.35 -9.36
C MET A 464 -62.29 -19.32 -10.35
N ARG A 465 -62.46 -18.02 -10.08
CA ARG A 465 -61.79 -16.95 -10.83
C ARG A 465 -60.34 -16.80 -10.34
N ILE A 466 -59.40 -17.36 -11.09
CA ILE A 466 -57.96 -17.17 -10.88
C ILE A 466 -57.55 -15.94 -11.71
N SER A 467 -57.22 -14.83 -11.05
CA SER A 467 -56.55 -13.70 -11.71
C SER A 467 -55.04 -13.95 -11.68
N THR A 468 -54.43 -14.17 -12.84
CA THR A 468 -53.03 -14.63 -13.02
C THR A 468 -52.01 -13.49 -13.19
N GLU A 469 -52.38 -12.24 -12.90
CA GLU A 469 -51.50 -11.11 -13.12
C GLU A 469 -50.56 -10.88 -11.91
N SER A 470 -49.29 -11.22 -12.14
CA SER A 470 -48.10 -11.04 -11.27
C SER A 470 -47.93 -12.03 -10.11
N VAL A 471 -47.53 -13.25 -10.45
CA VAL A 471 -46.97 -14.24 -9.51
C VAL A 471 -45.72 -13.70 -8.77
N ALA A 472 -45.00 -12.72 -9.34
CA ALA A 472 -43.79 -12.14 -8.73
C ALA A 472 -44.08 -11.17 -7.56
N ALA A 473 -45.25 -10.52 -7.51
CA ALA A 473 -45.63 -9.62 -6.41
C ALA A 473 -46.21 -10.35 -5.18
N ILE A 474 -46.47 -11.65 -5.30
CA ILE A 474 -47.29 -12.44 -4.35
C ILE A 474 -46.43 -13.33 -3.43
N ILE A 475 -45.14 -13.52 -3.76
CA ILE A 475 -44.29 -14.57 -3.13
C ILE A 475 -43.54 -14.08 -1.88
N GLY A 476 -43.39 -12.77 -1.65
CA GLY A 476 -42.52 -12.25 -0.58
C GLY A 476 -43.12 -12.22 0.84
N GLY A 477 -44.45 -12.28 0.95
CA GLY A 477 -45.17 -11.93 2.18
C GLY A 477 -44.93 -10.47 2.60
N GLY A 478 -45.71 -9.99 3.58
CA GLY A 478 -45.55 -8.62 4.09
C GLY A 478 -46.60 -8.30 5.14
N ILE A 479 -46.59 -7.05 5.60
CA ILE A 479 -47.61 -6.54 6.53
C ILE A 479 -48.40 -5.48 5.79
N SER A 480 -49.72 -5.52 5.86
CA SER A 480 -50.54 -4.39 5.42
C SER A 480 -51.22 -3.76 6.61
N PHE A 481 -51.57 -2.49 6.49
CA PHE A 481 -52.40 -1.82 7.46
C PHE A 481 -53.43 -0.89 6.84
N SER A 482 -54.44 -0.57 7.64
CA SER A 482 -55.45 0.43 7.34
C SER A 482 -55.83 1.17 8.61
N THR A 483 -56.24 2.41 8.43
CA THR A 483 -56.61 3.31 9.51
C THR A 483 -58.09 3.66 9.34
N PRO A 484 -58.91 3.59 10.40
CA PRO A 484 -60.34 3.91 10.32
C PRO A 484 -60.61 5.33 9.81
N ASP A 485 -61.83 5.56 9.34
CA ASP A 485 -62.30 6.87 8.87
C ASP A 485 -62.66 7.82 10.03
N LYS A 486 -62.48 9.13 9.81
CA LYS A 486 -62.95 10.20 10.70
C LYS A 486 -62.50 10.00 12.17
N ASP A 487 -63.39 10.24 13.13
CA ASP A 487 -63.08 10.25 14.56
C ASP A 487 -62.66 8.88 15.10
N ASP A 488 -62.97 7.80 14.37
CA ASP A 488 -62.60 6.43 14.76
C ASP A 488 -61.09 6.15 14.61
N MET A 489 -60.32 7.04 13.94
CA MET A 489 -58.89 6.82 13.72
C MET A 489 -58.04 6.93 14.99
N GLY A 490 -58.47 7.75 15.96
CA GLY A 490 -57.70 8.05 17.16
C GLY A 490 -56.49 8.98 16.93
N ASN A 491 -55.68 9.16 17.98
CA ASN A 491 -54.57 10.12 17.95
C ASN A 491 -53.37 9.62 17.13
N ARG A 492 -52.40 10.52 16.91
CA ARG A 492 -51.08 10.12 16.37
C ARG A 492 -50.35 9.27 17.41
N VAL A 493 -49.67 8.24 16.94
CA VAL A 493 -48.87 7.36 17.80
C VAL A 493 -47.41 7.79 17.83
N ALA A 494 -46.77 7.55 18.96
CA ALA A 494 -45.34 7.75 19.14
C ALA A 494 -44.55 6.48 18.81
N ASN A 495 -43.22 6.62 18.69
CA ASN A 495 -42.30 5.48 18.56
C ASN A 495 -42.50 4.47 19.69
N GLY A 496 -42.37 3.19 19.35
CA GLY A 496 -42.51 2.06 20.28
C GLY A 496 -43.96 1.69 20.59
N LYS A 497 -44.96 2.25 19.90
CA LYS A 497 -46.36 1.82 20.10
C LYS A 497 -46.56 0.37 19.67
N HIS A 498 -47.22 -0.40 20.54
CA HIS A 498 -47.59 -1.80 20.29
C HIS A 498 -48.95 -1.90 19.56
N PHE A 499 -49.02 -2.80 18.57
CA PHE A 499 -50.24 -3.17 17.86
C PHE A 499 -50.35 -4.68 17.73
N VAL A 500 -51.57 -5.20 17.63
CA VAL A 500 -51.79 -6.62 17.29
C VAL A 500 -51.67 -6.80 15.78
N LEU A 501 -50.87 -7.76 15.34
CA LEU A 501 -50.82 -8.20 13.96
C LEU A 501 -51.81 -9.34 13.74
N HIS A 502 -52.89 -9.04 13.02
CA HIS A 502 -53.92 -10.01 12.69
C HIS A 502 -53.46 -10.95 11.57
N ARG A 503 -53.95 -12.20 11.60
CA ARG A 503 -53.70 -13.16 10.52
C ARG A 503 -54.41 -12.76 9.23
N ASP A 504 -55.67 -12.36 9.34
CA ASP A 504 -56.55 -12.03 8.22
C ASP A 504 -57.18 -10.65 8.43
N PRO A 505 -57.36 -9.83 7.37
CA PRO A 505 -58.07 -8.58 7.50
C PRO A 505 -59.58 -8.80 7.62
N ASN A 506 -60.22 -8.00 8.47
CA ASN A 506 -61.67 -7.84 8.44
C ASN A 506 -62.08 -7.09 7.16
N ASP A 507 -63.16 -7.51 6.50
CA ASP A 507 -63.62 -6.90 5.26
C ASP A 507 -63.92 -5.39 5.42
N LYS A 508 -64.30 -4.91 6.62
CA LYS A 508 -64.47 -3.47 6.89
C LYS A 508 -63.17 -2.67 6.77
N TRP A 509 -62.04 -3.24 7.20
CA TRP A 509 -60.73 -2.56 7.20
C TRP A 509 -60.28 -2.21 5.79
N LEU A 510 -60.62 -3.07 4.83
CA LEU A 510 -60.30 -2.90 3.42
C LEU A 510 -61.10 -1.77 2.74
N THR A 511 -62.17 -1.29 3.38
CA THR A 511 -63.02 -0.21 2.85
C THR A 511 -62.67 1.17 3.38
N TRP A 512 -61.81 1.26 4.42
CA TRP A 512 -61.45 2.54 5.03
C TRP A 512 -60.61 3.40 4.11
N SER A 513 -60.94 4.70 4.06
CA SER A 513 -60.21 5.66 3.25
C SER A 513 -60.12 7.04 3.92
N PRO A 514 -59.40 7.17 5.03
CA PRO A 514 -59.32 8.44 5.75
C PRO A 514 -58.50 9.48 4.95
N PRO A 515 -58.89 10.76 4.98
CA PRO A 515 -58.12 11.83 4.35
C PRO A 515 -56.91 12.22 5.21
N LEU A 516 -55.90 11.36 5.26
CA LEU A 516 -54.66 11.60 6.01
C LEU A 516 -53.64 12.34 5.14
N SER A 517 -53.18 13.50 5.63
CA SER A 517 -52.13 14.27 4.96
C SER A 517 -50.75 13.62 5.18
N LEU A 518 -49.98 13.46 4.11
CA LEU A 518 -48.59 13.03 4.11
C LEU A 518 -47.62 14.18 4.45
N GLY A 519 -48.11 15.38 4.77
CA GLY A 519 -47.27 16.58 4.85
C GLY A 519 -46.88 17.11 3.46
N LYS A 520 -46.03 18.15 3.41
CA LYS A 520 -45.54 18.68 2.13
C LYS A 520 -44.62 17.64 1.48
N ILE A 521 -45.12 16.97 0.44
CA ILE A 521 -44.27 16.27 -0.52
C ILE A 521 -43.55 17.38 -1.28
N ASP A 522 -42.23 17.47 -1.18
CA ASP A 522 -41.46 18.39 -2.02
C ASP A 522 -41.53 17.86 -3.46
N THR A 523 -42.48 18.40 -4.23
CA THR A 523 -42.70 18.02 -5.62
C THR A 523 -41.81 18.83 -6.57
N THR A 524 -40.75 19.48 -6.07
CA THR A 524 -39.80 20.18 -6.94
C THR A 524 -39.15 19.15 -7.87
N PRO A 525 -39.41 19.20 -9.19
CA PRO A 525 -38.72 18.32 -10.13
C PRO A 525 -37.21 18.58 -10.01
N PRO A 526 -36.35 17.56 -10.19
CA PRO A 526 -34.92 17.81 -10.31
C PRO A 526 -34.73 18.88 -11.39
N GLN A 527 -34.17 20.03 -11.02
CA GLN A 527 -33.75 21.04 -11.98
C GLN A 527 -32.79 20.35 -12.94
N GLU A 528 -33.28 20.11 -14.15
CA GLU A 528 -32.48 19.67 -15.28
C GLU A 528 -31.39 20.73 -15.42
N LYS A 529 -30.14 20.36 -15.11
CA LYS A 529 -29.00 21.20 -15.42
C LYS A 529 -28.98 21.31 -16.94
N GLU A 530 -29.52 22.42 -17.45
CA GLU A 530 -29.21 22.92 -18.78
C GLU A 530 -27.68 23.03 -18.85
N ASN A 531 -27.07 22.01 -19.47
CA ASN A 531 -25.75 22.14 -20.05
C ASN A 531 -25.88 23.14 -21.19
N ASN A 532 -25.68 24.42 -20.89
CA ASN A 532 -25.30 25.38 -21.91
C ASN A 532 -23.86 25.10 -22.33
N GLU A 533 -23.71 25.04 -23.65
CA GLU A 533 -22.48 24.83 -24.45
C GLU A 533 -21.24 25.61 -23.98
#